data_AF-A0A0C2FUM4-F1
#
_entry.id   AF-A0A0C2FUM4-F1
#
_cell.length_a   1.000
_cell.length_b   1.000
_cell.length_c   1.000
_cell.angle_alpha   90.00
_cell.angle_beta   90.00
_cell.angle_gamma   90.00
#
_symmetry.space_group_name_H-M   'P 1'
#
loop_
_entity.id
_entity.type
_entity.pdbx_description
1 polymer ?
#
loop_
_entity_poly.entity_id
_entity_poly.type
_entity_poly.pdbx_seq_one_letter_code
_entity_poly.pdbx_strand_id
1 'polypeptide(L)'
;MDYSRIGGRFFVFLINLTKVGAVLDFYKRKLGKDLELIVWSDLPVRERDRGDYEKDPNSRVFRHAAIAFMHDCMLRARSNVKWIANFDLDDFPVAERLNLPEALDSIEKENKNIAEIIVDWKLTRQKIHWESLRTPADIRFMLSASRLIADDSIRYDYRISKKMFTRPERVAIFDMHNVYRNELIPGQKKQYEHVYYSGRKLFLLHMRRFQRHLVNDDTRFNTTVNTRFLVTLNRSMMNNFKKRLQYDEFAAHQMSPWATEATEILRNLEQCRKEAFGVLLTDENRMCQQSSGGCEPMLMTRSKFIRAPISWVDLAHTANFNNYTVSRKH
;
A
#
# COMPACT_ATOMS: atom_id res chain seq x y z
N MET A 1 -16.76 7.99 9.33
CA MET A 1 -15.42 7.94 9.93
C MET A 1 -14.84 9.29 9.71
N ASP A 2 -15.20 10.21 10.58
CA ASP A 2 -14.60 11.52 10.51
C ASP A 2 -13.13 11.38 10.94
N TYR A 3 -12.26 11.08 9.98
CA TYR A 3 -10.81 11.02 10.20
C TYR A 3 -10.25 12.39 10.63
N SER A 4 -11.08 13.44 10.68
CA SER A 4 -10.69 14.77 11.19
C SER A 4 -10.57 14.85 12.72
N ARG A 5 -11.01 13.83 13.49
CA ARG A 5 -10.90 13.81 14.96
C ARG A 5 -9.90 12.79 15.51
N ILE A 6 -9.19 12.09 14.65
CA ILE A 6 -8.14 11.14 15.02
C ILE A 6 -6.87 11.65 14.34
N GLY A 7 -5.88 12.08 15.13
CA GLY A 7 -4.59 12.56 14.62
C GLY A 7 -3.82 11.44 13.91
N GLY A 8 -4.13 11.23 12.64
CA GLY A 8 -3.42 10.32 11.74
C GLY A 8 -2.57 11.14 10.79
N ARG A 9 -1.29 10.79 10.67
CA ARG A 9 -0.38 11.39 9.70
C ARG A 9 -0.17 10.40 8.56
N PHE A 10 -0.31 10.88 7.33
CA PHE A 10 -0.12 10.10 6.11
C PHE A 10 1.17 10.54 5.45
N PHE A 11 2.04 9.59 5.14
CA PHE A 11 3.24 9.82 4.36
C PHE A 11 3.05 9.12 3.02
N VAL A 12 3.08 9.89 1.92
CA VAL A 12 2.93 9.35 0.57
C VAL A 12 4.20 9.63 -0.21
N PHE A 13 4.90 8.57 -0.58
CA PHE A 13 6.14 8.63 -1.35
C PHE A 13 5.82 8.65 -2.85
N LEU A 14 6.35 9.65 -3.54
CA LEU A 14 6.02 9.97 -4.92
C LEU A 14 7.28 9.88 -5.78
N ILE A 15 7.32 8.85 -6.62
CA ILE A 15 8.33 8.70 -7.68
C ILE A 15 7.90 9.45 -8.95
N ASN A 16 6.58 9.61 -9.13
CA ASN A 16 6.01 10.17 -10.33
C ASN A 16 4.77 11.01 -10.04
N LEU A 17 4.70 12.18 -10.67
CA LEU A 17 3.70 13.23 -10.43
C LEU A 17 2.91 13.47 -11.72
N THR A 18 2.01 12.56 -12.09
CA THR A 18 1.07 12.79 -13.21
C THR A 18 -0.33 13.07 -12.73
N LYS A 19 -1.31 12.36 -13.30
CA LYS A 19 -2.75 12.44 -13.06
C LYS A 19 -3.11 12.16 -11.59
N VAL A 20 -2.23 11.48 -10.87
CA VAL A 20 -2.34 11.29 -9.41
C VAL A 20 -2.16 12.62 -8.66
N GLY A 21 -1.44 13.60 -9.22
CA GLY A 21 -1.19 14.91 -8.63
C GLY A 21 -2.47 15.63 -8.22
N ALA A 22 -3.47 15.72 -9.11
CA ALA A 22 -4.73 16.38 -8.78
C ALA A 22 -5.51 15.70 -7.63
N VAL A 23 -5.41 14.36 -7.52
CA VAL A 23 -5.97 13.62 -6.38
C VAL A 23 -5.21 13.94 -5.10
N LEU A 24 -3.87 13.95 -5.16
CA LEU A 24 -3.01 14.26 -4.02
C LEU A 24 -3.16 15.71 -3.56
N ASP A 25 -3.30 16.66 -4.49
CA ASP A 25 -3.54 18.08 -4.20
C ASP A 25 -4.88 18.26 -3.50
N PHE A 26 -5.93 17.57 -3.97
CA PHE A 26 -7.22 17.55 -3.28
C PHE A 26 -7.05 17.06 -1.84
N TYR A 27 -6.43 15.91 -1.62
CA TYR A 27 -6.24 15.39 -0.26
C TYR A 27 -5.30 16.27 0.56
N LYS A 28 -4.29 16.90 -0.03
CA LYS A 28 -3.38 17.83 0.64
C LYS A 28 -4.11 19.07 1.12
N ARG A 29 -5.03 19.63 0.33
CA ARG A 29 -5.90 20.74 0.77
C ARG A 29 -6.82 20.31 1.92
N LYS A 30 -7.35 19.08 1.88
CA LYS A 30 -8.31 18.58 2.88
C LYS A 30 -7.70 18.03 4.17
N LEU A 31 -6.43 17.67 4.16
CA LEU A 31 -5.70 17.10 5.31
C LEU A 31 -4.61 18.03 5.82
N GLY A 32 -4.13 18.98 5.02
CA GLY A 32 -3.16 19.99 5.43
C GLY A 32 -1.85 19.36 5.92
N LYS A 33 -1.53 19.56 7.20
CA LYS A 33 -0.33 19.02 7.86
C LYS A 33 -0.38 17.51 8.10
N ASP A 34 -1.57 16.93 8.04
CA ASP A 34 -1.79 15.50 8.29
C ASP A 34 -1.47 14.65 7.06
N LEU A 35 -1.20 15.26 5.90
CA LEU A 35 -0.68 14.58 4.71
C LEU A 35 0.68 15.17 4.33
N GLU A 36 1.73 14.36 4.34
CA GLU A 36 3.05 14.70 3.85
C GLU A 36 3.29 13.98 2.52
N LEU A 37 3.50 14.76 1.46
CA LEU A 37 3.88 14.25 0.14
C LEU A 37 5.40 14.30 0.08
N ILE A 38 6.04 13.14 0.02
CA ILE A 38 7.48 12.99 0.02
C ILE A 38 7.90 12.66 -1.40
N VAL A 39 8.65 13.56 -2.02
CA VAL A 39 9.25 13.33 -3.33
C VAL A 39 10.38 12.32 -3.16
N TRP A 40 10.34 11.22 -3.92
CA TRP A 40 11.30 10.13 -3.85
C TRP A 40 11.74 9.76 -5.26
N SER A 41 12.89 10.24 -5.71
CA SER A 41 13.32 10.01 -7.09
C SER A 41 13.82 8.59 -7.36
N ASP A 42 13.82 8.21 -8.63
CA ASP A 42 14.62 7.10 -9.13
C ASP A 42 16.10 7.29 -8.75
N LEU A 43 16.84 6.19 -8.62
CA LEU A 43 18.30 6.23 -8.59
C LEU A 43 18.83 6.77 -9.93
N PRO A 44 20.00 7.44 -9.94
CA PRO A 44 20.59 7.96 -11.16
C PRO A 44 20.78 6.86 -12.21
N VAL A 45 20.24 7.09 -13.41
CA VAL A 45 20.37 6.21 -14.58
C VAL A 45 20.54 7.06 -15.83
N ARG A 46 21.36 6.59 -16.77
CA ARG A 46 21.47 7.23 -18.10
C ARG A 46 20.19 6.95 -18.88
N GLU A 47 19.66 7.95 -19.57
CA GLU A 47 18.36 7.80 -20.24
C GLU A 47 18.31 6.64 -21.24
N ARG A 48 19.42 6.38 -21.96
CA ARG A 48 19.54 5.24 -22.89
C ARG A 48 19.52 3.86 -22.22
N ASP A 49 19.86 3.81 -20.94
CA ASP A 49 19.97 2.58 -20.16
C ASP A 49 18.68 2.33 -19.34
N ARG A 50 17.71 3.24 -19.39
CA ARG A 50 16.45 3.16 -18.63
C ARG A 50 15.59 1.98 -19.10
N GLY A 51 15.04 1.23 -18.15
CA GLY A 51 14.22 0.04 -18.40
C GLY A 51 15.03 -1.21 -18.80
N ASP A 52 16.32 -1.09 -19.09
CA ASP A 52 17.22 -2.23 -19.30
C ASP A 52 17.45 -2.94 -17.96
N TYR A 53 17.13 -4.23 -17.88
CA TYR A 53 17.22 -4.98 -16.64
C TYR A 53 18.65 -5.05 -16.06
N GLU A 54 19.67 -5.06 -16.92
CA GLU A 54 21.07 -5.17 -16.51
C GLU A 54 21.70 -3.81 -16.20
N LYS A 55 21.23 -2.75 -16.88
CA LYS A 55 21.87 -1.42 -16.84
C LYS A 55 21.08 -0.38 -16.05
N ASP A 56 19.76 -0.51 -15.91
CA ASP A 56 18.95 0.36 -15.09
C ASP A 56 18.93 -0.14 -13.65
N PRO A 57 19.55 0.54 -12.67
CA PRO A 57 19.47 0.13 -11.28
C PRO A 57 18.02 0.11 -10.76
N ASN A 58 17.13 0.95 -11.30
CA ASN A 58 15.73 1.04 -10.88
C ASN A 58 14.92 -0.19 -11.30
N SER A 59 15.38 -0.96 -12.30
CA SER A 59 14.72 -2.20 -12.72
C SER A 59 14.79 -3.32 -11.67
N ARG A 60 15.75 -3.23 -10.73
CA ARG A 60 16.05 -4.25 -9.69
C ARG A 60 15.72 -3.81 -8.27
N VAL A 61 15.46 -2.52 -8.09
CA VAL A 61 15.41 -1.88 -6.77
C VAL A 61 14.05 -2.02 -6.08
N PHE A 62 13.02 -2.53 -6.76
CA PHE A 62 11.65 -2.62 -6.24
C PHE A 62 11.52 -3.27 -4.84
N ARG A 63 12.34 -4.26 -4.50
CA ARG A 63 12.34 -4.89 -3.17
C ARG A 63 13.15 -4.12 -2.11
N HIS A 64 14.27 -3.51 -2.51
CA HIS A 64 15.19 -2.84 -1.57
C HIS A 64 14.82 -1.38 -1.32
N ALA A 65 14.36 -0.65 -2.35
CA ALA A 65 13.76 0.67 -2.15
C ALA A 65 12.51 0.59 -1.30
N ALA A 66 11.81 -0.55 -1.31
CA ALA A 66 10.69 -0.74 -0.41
C ALA A 66 11.07 -0.62 1.06
N ILE A 67 12.13 -1.30 1.43
CA ILE A 67 12.70 -1.23 2.77
C ILE A 67 13.17 0.21 3.07
N ALA A 68 13.85 0.86 2.13
CA ALA A 68 14.32 2.24 2.33
C ALA A 68 13.18 3.25 2.57
N PHE A 69 12.09 3.22 1.77
CA PHE A 69 10.96 4.13 1.99
C PHE A 69 10.25 3.85 3.32
N MET A 70 10.13 2.56 3.70
CA MET A 70 9.50 2.19 4.96
C MET A 70 10.34 2.68 6.14
N HIS A 71 11.66 2.53 6.06
CA HIS A 71 12.58 3.04 7.07
C HIS A 71 12.53 4.57 7.19
N ASP A 72 12.55 5.32 6.08
CA ASP A 72 12.38 6.78 6.13
C ASP A 72 11.03 7.17 6.76
N CYS A 73 9.94 6.51 6.35
CA CYS A 73 8.61 6.69 6.95
C CYS A 73 8.61 6.45 8.46
N MET A 74 9.26 5.37 8.90
CA MET A 74 9.39 5.02 10.32
C MET A 74 10.17 6.07 11.11
N LEU A 75 11.29 6.55 10.56
CA LEU A 75 12.12 7.57 11.19
C LEU A 75 11.38 8.91 11.31
N ARG A 76 10.59 9.30 10.28
CA ARG A 76 9.71 10.48 10.36
C ARG A 76 8.57 10.30 11.36
N ALA A 77 8.06 9.07 11.49
CA ALA A 77 6.98 8.72 12.41
C ALA A 77 7.44 8.71 13.88
N ARG A 78 8.72 8.40 14.15
CA ARG A 78 9.29 8.45 15.50
C ARG A 78 9.03 9.81 16.14
N SER A 79 8.59 9.77 17.40
CA SER A 79 8.22 10.89 18.27
C SER A 79 7.04 11.73 17.78
N ASN A 80 6.44 11.39 16.63
CA ASN A 80 5.34 12.13 16.02
C ASN A 80 4.01 11.36 16.09
N VAL A 81 4.06 10.03 15.99
CA VAL A 81 2.87 9.17 16.04
C VAL A 81 3.07 7.99 16.98
N LYS A 82 1.98 7.51 17.56
CA LYS A 82 2.00 6.35 18.46
C LYS A 82 2.16 5.04 17.69
N TRP A 83 1.43 4.90 16.59
CA TRP A 83 1.39 3.72 15.74
C TRP A 83 1.56 4.12 14.28
N ILE A 84 2.28 3.29 13.52
CA ILE A 84 2.39 3.38 12.07
C ILE A 84 1.91 2.06 11.46
N ALA A 85 1.29 2.13 10.29
CA ALA A 85 1.00 0.95 9.49
C ALA A 85 1.40 1.21 8.05
N ASN A 86 2.13 0.27 7.46
CA ASN A 86 2.51 0.29 6.05
C ASN A 86 1.60 -0.69 5.32
N PHE A 87 0.73 -0.17 4.47
CA PHE A 87 -0.23 -0.96 3.73
C PHE A 87 -0.45 -0.37 2.35
N ASP A 88 -0.91 -1.19 1.41
CA ASP A 88 -1.12 -0.77 0.03
C ASP A 88 -2.33 0.18 -0.07
N LEU A 89 -2.44 1.01 -1.11
CA LEU A 89 -3.57 1.95 -1.23
C LEU A 89 -4.95 1.25 -1.33
N ASP A 90 -4.97 -0.03 -1.66
CA ASP A 90 -6.14 -0.90 -1.68
C ASP A 90 -6.31 -1.76 -0.42
N ASP A 91 -5.47 -1.57 0.60
CA ASP A 91 -5.64 -2.15 1.93
C ASP A 91 -6.39 -1.19 2.87
N PHE A 92 -7.30 -1.73 3.67
CA PHE A 92 -8.08 -0.95 4.64
C PHE A 92 -8.00 -1.58 6.04
N PRO A 93 -7.57 -0.83 7.06
CA PRO A 93 -7.65 -1.31 8.44
C PRO A 93 -9.10 -1.35 8.90
N VAL A 94 -9.53 -2.54 9.33
CA VAL A 94 -10.88 -2.78 9.85
C VAL A 94 -10.79 -3.10 11.33
N ALA A 95 -11.46 -2.29 12.15
CA ALA A 95 -11.60 -2.50 13.59
C ALA A 95 -13.06 -2.78 13.97
N GLU A 96 -13.29 -3.57 15.02
CA GLU A 96 -14.64 -4.04 15.45
C GLU A 96 -15.69 -2.93 15.54
N ARG A 97 -15.28 -1.77 16.08
CA ARG A 97 -16.14 -0.60 16.33
C ARG A 97 -15.85 0.55 15.36
N LEU A 98 -15.15 0.28 14.26
CA LEU A 98 -14.70 1.31 13.31
C LEU A 98 -13.84 2.39 14.00
N ASN A 99 -13.21 2.05 15.12
CA ASN A 99 -12.33 2.91 15.90
C ASN A 99 -10.98 2.21 16.02
N LEU A 100 -10.09 2.51 15.07
CA LEU A 100 -8.77 1.89 15.00
C LEU A 100 -7.89 2.24 16.22
N PRO A 101 -7.79 3.51 16.68
CA PRO A 101 -7.04 3.85 17.88
C PRO A 101 -7.49 3.08 19.12
N GLU A 102 -8.80 2.98 19.37
CA GLU A 102 -9.35 2.23 20.51
C GLU A 102 -8.96 0.74 20.46
N ALA A 103 -9.00 0.13 19.27
CA ALA A 103 -8.58 -1.26 19.09
C ALA A 103 -7.07 -1.44 19.38
N LEU A 104 -6.22 -0.57 18.84
CA LEU A 104 -4.77 -0.61 19.07
C LEU A 104 -4.41 -0.38 20.54
N ASP A 105 -5.08 0.57 21.20
CA ASP A 105 -4.87 0.87 22.62
C ASP A 105 -5.34 -0.27 23.53
N SER A 106 -6.45 -0.95 23.18
CA SER A 106 -6.90 -2.16 23.91
C SER A 106 -5.86 -3.26 23.81
N ILE A 107 -5.35 -3.53 22.59
CA ILE A 107 -4.34 -4.57 22.37
C ILE A 107 -3.05 -4.25 23.13
N GLU A 108 -2.62 -2.98 23.16
CA GLU A 108 -1.44 -2.58 23.94
C GLU A 108 -1.62 -2.77 25.44
N LYS A 109 -2.80 -2.42 25.99
CA LYS A 109 -3.08 -2.60 27.42
C LYS A 109 -2.99 -4.06 27.84
N GLU A 110 -3.43 -4.96 26.97
CA GLU A 110 -3.36 -6.42 27.16
C GLU A 110 -1.93 -6.97 26.98
N ASN A 111 -1.09 -6.30 26.18
CA ASN A 111 0.24 -6.75 25.80
C ASN A 111 1.29 -5.67 26.11
N LYS A 112 1.76 -5.63 27.37
CA LYS A 112 2.83 -4.69 27.78
C LYS A 112 4.10 -4.94 26.96
N ASN A 113 4.82 -3.88 26.61
CA ASN A 113 6.06 -3.92 25.83
C ASN A 113 5.90 -4.48 24.39
N ILE A 114 4.73 -4.32 23.81
CA ILE A 114 4.51 -4.63 22.41
C ILE A 114 5.13 -3.56 21.48
N ALA A 115 5.95 -3.99 20.54
CA ALA A 115 6.39 -3.19 19.40
C ALA A 115 5.44 -3.31 18.21
N GLU A 116 4.80 -4.48 18.04
CA GLU A 116 4.10 -4.79 16.80
C GLU A 116 2.82 -5.57 17.04
N ILE A 117 1.78 -5.20 16.30
CA ILE A 117 0.52 -5.93 16.21
C ILE A 117 0.44 -6.49 14.78
N ILE A 118 0.72 -7.78 14.63
CA ILE A 118 0.65 -8.49 13.36
C ILE A 118 -0.79 -8.94 13.17
N VAL A 119 -1.43 -8.53 12.08
CA VAL A 119 -2.86 -8.77 11.84
C VAL A 119 -3.08 -9.59 10.58
N ASP A 120 -4.22 -10.27 10.55
CA ASP A 120 -4.66 -10.97 9.34
C ASP A 120 -4.87 -10.01 8.18
N TRP A 121 -4.46 -10.46 7.00
CA TRP A 121 -4.68 -9.80 5.73
C TRP A 121 -5.73 -10.59 4.94
N LYS A 122 -6.89 -9.96 4.74
CA LYS A 122 -8.10 -10.61 4.20
C LYS A 122 -8.36 -10.14 2.78
N LEU A 123 -8.22 -11.06 1.84
CA LEU A 123 -8.37 -10.76 0.43
C LEU A 123 -9.84 -10.75 -0.01
N THR A 124 -10.28 -9.62 -0.53
CA THR A 124 -11.60 -9.49 -1.17
C THR A 124 -11.48 -9.17 -2.64
N ARG A 125 -12.51 -9.53 -3.40
CA ARG A 125 -12.69 -9.16 -4.80
C ARG A 125 -13.92 -8.29 -4.97
N GLN A 126 -13.75 -7.20 -5.69
CA GLN A 126 -14.78 -6.23 -5.99
C GLN A 126 -14.82 -5.91 -7.49
N LYS A 127 -16.01 -6.00 -8.06
CA LYS A 127 -16.26 -5.59 -9.45
C LYS A 127 -16.39 -4.07 -9.52
N ILE A 128 -15.77 -3.48 -10.54
CA ILE A 128 -15.77 -2.03 -10.77
C ILE A 128 -16.19 -1.69 -12.20
N HIS A 129 -16.78 -0.52 -12.36
CA HIS A 129 -17.21 0.05 -13.64
C HIS A 129 -16.72 1.50 -13.73
N TRP A 130 -15.45 1.70 -14.08
CA TRP A 130 -14.85 3.05 -14.12
C TRP A 130 -15.44 3.92 -15.23
N GLU A 131 -15.85 3.31 -16.34
CA GLU A 131 -16.41 3.98 -17.53
C GLU A 131 -17.68 4.78 -17.23
N SER A 132 -18.39 4.46 -16.15
CA SER A 132 -19.60 5.19 -15.76
C SER A 132 -19.33 6.44 -14.90
N LEU A 133 -18.08 6.66 -14.47
CA LEU A 133 -17.72 7.81 -13.65
C LEU A 133 -17.41 9.01 -14.53
N ARG A 134 -18.22 10.07 -14.41
CA ARG A 134 -17.97 11.35 -15.10
C ARG A 134 -17.14 12.29 -14.25
N THR A 135 -17.40 12.29 -12.95
CA THR A 135 -16.74 13.17 -11.97
C THR A 135 -16.40 12.41 -10.67
N PRO A 136 -15.48 12.91 -9.83
CA PRO A 136 -15.24 12.32 -8.50
C PRO A 136 -16.48 12.24 -7.61
N ALA A 137 -17.47 13.12 -7.79
CA ALA A 137 -18.74 13.06 -7.08
C ALA A 137 -19.56 11.78 -7.37
N ASP A 138 -19.31 11.14 -8.51
CA ASP A 138 -19.99 9.91 -8.93
C ASP A 138 -19.41 8.66 -8.26
N ILE A 139 -18.21 8.75 -7.67
CA ILE A 139 -17.54 7.61 -7.03
C ILE A 139 -18.44 7.00 -5.96
N ARG A 140 -18.54 5.67 -5.98
CA ARG A 140 -19.15 4.84 -4.95
C ARG A 140 -18.16 3.77 -4.55
N PHE A 141 -17.85 3.65 -3.26
CA PHE A 141 -16.90 2.63 -2.79
C PHE A 141 -17.44 1.21 -2.90
N MET A 142 -18.77 1.02 -2.93
CA MET A 142 -19.46 -0.26 -3.15
C MET A 142 -18.96 -1.45 -2.31
N LEU A 143 -18.46 -1.23 -1.08
CA LEU A 143 -17.79 -2.30 -0.33
C LEU A 143 -18.72 -3.49 -0.03
N SER A 144 -20.03 -3.25 0.04
CA SER A 144 -21.05 -4.30 0.20
C SER A 144 -21.12 -5.29 -0.97
N ALA A 145 -20.60 -4.92 -2.14
CA ALA A 145 -20.49 -5.82 -3.29
C ALA A 145 -19.21 -6.64 -3.28
N SER A 146 -18.29 -6.37 -2.35
CA SER A 146 -17.03 -7.09 -2.24
C SER A 146 -17.26 -8.45 -1.60
N ARG A 147 -16.59 -9.47 -2.13
CA ARG A 147 -16.68 -10.84 -1.62
C ARG A 147 -15.33 -11.27 -1.10
N LEU A 148 -15.29 -11.84 0.09
CA LEU A 148 -14.10 -12.44 0.66
C LEU A 148 -13.74 -13.69 -0.14
N ILE A 149 -12.48 -13.81 -0.57
CA ILE A 149 -12.00 -15.00 -1.27
C ILE A 149 -11.84 -16.13 -0.24
N ALA A 150 -12.17 -17.36 -0.64
CA ALA A 150 -11.94 -18.55 0.19
C ALA A 150 -10.45 -18.92 0.22
N ASP A 151 -9.95 -19.39 1.35
CA ASP A 151 -8.51 -19.67 1.55
C ASP A 151 -7.93 -20.69 0.56
N ASP A 152 -8.75 -21.61 0.06
CA ASP A 152 -8.37 -22.61 -0.96
C ASP A 152 -8.15 -21.98 -2.36
N SER A 153 -8.66 -20.76 -2.55
CA SER A 153 -8.52 -19.97 -3.77
C SER A 153 -7.46 -18.88 -3.65
N ILE A 154 -6.66 -18.88 -2.57
CA ILE A 154 -5.56 -17.94 -2.33
C ILE A 154 -4.24 -18.71 -2.36
N ARG A 155 -3.26 -18.18 -3.11
CA ARG A 155 -1.89 -18.72 -3.13
C ARG A 155 -1.29 -18.73 -1.73
N TYR A 156 -0.54 -19.78 -1.39
CA TYR A 156 -0.07 -20.00 -0.02
C TYR A 156 0.70 -18.81 0.59
N ASP A 157 1.63 -18.21 -0.17
CA ASP A 157 2.41 -17.04 0.23
C ASP A 157 1.53 -15.81 0.50
N TYR A 158 0.49 -15.58 -0.29
CA TYR A 158 -0.51 -14.53 -0.04
C TYR A 158 -1.34 -14.84 1.22
N ARG A 159 -1.66 -16.12 1.45
CA ARG A 159 -2.42 -16.55 2.63
C ARG A 159 -1.64 -16.35 3.95
N ILE A 160 -0.33 -16.56 3.92
CA ILE A 160 0.54 -16.33 5.09
C ILE A 160 1.04 -14.90 5.19
N SER A 161 0.86 -14.07 4.15
CA SER A 161 1.22 -12.66 4.19
C SER A 161 0.43 -11.97 5.30
N LYS A 162 1.16 -11.28 6.17
CA LYS A 162 0.58 -10.46 7.23
C LYS A 162 0.92 -9.01 7.01
N LYS A 163 0.18 -8.15 7.68
CA LYS A 163 0.44 -6.72 7.74
C LYS A 163 0.43 -6.33 9.21
N MET A 164 1.02 -5.19 9.52
CA MET A 164 1.31 -4.86 10.91
C MET A 164 1.06 -3.40 11.25
N PHE A 165 0.72 -3.19 12.51
CA PHE A 165 0.78 -1.90 13.16
C PHE A 165 1.98 -1.89 14.09
N THR A 166 2.83 -0.90 13.92
CA THR A 166 4.15 -0.86 14.53
C THR A 166 4.29 0.37 15.43
N ARG A 167 5.00 0.22 16.55
CA ARG A 167 5.43 1.31 17.41
C ARG A 167 6.75 1.84 16.87
N PRO A 168 6.81 3.08 16.35
CA PRO A 168 8.03 3.57 15.72
C PRO A 168 9.22 3.64 16.69
N GLU A 169 8.96 3.89 17.97
CA GLU A 169 9.98 3.91 19.03
C GLU A 169 10.52 2.54 19.44
N ARG A 170 9.90 1.44 19.00
CA ARG A 170 10.20 0.09 19.51
C ARG A 170 10.73 -0.85 18.44
N VAL A 171 10.82 -0.40 17.19
CA VAL A 171 11.26 -1.21 16.04
C VAL A 171 12.51 -0.63 15.40
N ALA A 172 13.51 -1.48 15.17
CA ALA A 172 14.78 -1.10 14.59
C ALA A 172 14.88 -1.43 13.09
N ILE A 173 14.49 -2.65 12.68
CA ILE A 173 14.63 -3.14 11.30
C ILE A 173 13.39 -3.92 10.88
N PHE A 174 12.76 -3.52 9.77
CA PHE A 174 11.51 -4.12 9.31
C PHE A 174 11.24 -3.91 7.80
N ASP A 175 10.30 -4.69 7.27
CA ASP A 175 9.67 -4.52 5.95
C ASP A 175 8.13 -4.51 6.07
N MET A 176 7.42 -4.58 4.93
CA MET A 176 5.96 -4.46 4.87
C MET A 176 5.22 -5.64 5.52
N HIS A 177 5.88 -6.79 5.62
CA HIS A 177 5.30 -8.06 6.03
C HIS A 177 5.98 -8.68 7.24
N ASN A 178 7.19 -8.23 7.60
CA ASN A 178 8.04 -8.78 8.64
C ASN A 178 8.76 -7.68 9.42
N VAL A 179 8.95 -7.88 10.72
CA VAL A 179 9.96 -7.17 11.49
C VAL A 179 11.11 -8.11 11.78
N TYR A 180 12.31 -7.67 11.47
CA TYR A 180 13.53 -8.45 11.67
C TYR A 180 14.13 -8.20 13.04
N ARG A 181 13.96 -6.98 13.58
CA ARG A 181 14.56 -6.60 14.85
C ARG A 181 13.79 -5.49 15.56
N ASN A 182 13.53 -5.71 16.85
CA ASN A 182 13.00 -4.71 17.76
C ASN A 182 14.10 -4.05 18.59
N GLU A 183 13.79 -2.86 19.10
CA GLU A 183 14.63 -2.15 20.05
C GLU A 183 14.67 -2.91 21.38
N LEU A 184 15.73 -2.68 22.16
CA LEU A 184 15.80 -3.18 23.53
C LEU A 184 14.87 -2.39 24.43
N ILE A 185 14.21 -3.08 25.37
CA ILE A 185 13.49 -2.41 26.44
C ILE A 185 14.52 -1.66 27.29
N PRO A 186 14.35 -0.36 27.56
CA PRO A 186 15.30 0.42 28.33
C PRO A 186 15.66 -0.26 29.67
N GLY A 187 16.97 -0.41 29.91
CA GLY A 187 17.50 -1.06 31.12
C GLY A 187 17.42 -2.60 31.11
N GLN A 188 16.99 -3.23 30.03
CA GLN A 188 16.88 -4.70 29.93
C GLN A 188 17.70 -5.24 28.75
N LYS A 189 18.07 -6.52 28.84
CA LYS A 189 18.68 -7.26 27.71
C LYS A 189 17.65 -7.87 26.75
N LYS A 190 16.37 -7.56 26.95
CA LYS A 190 15.23 -8.12 26.20
C LYS A 190 14.73 -7.10 25.17
N GLN A 191 14.39 -7.55 23.98
CA GLN A 191 13.74 -6.73 22.95
C GLN A 191 12.24 -6.56 23.26
N TYR A 192 11.63 -5.50 22.70
CA TYR A 192 10.18 -5.42 22.63
C TYR A 192 9.60 -6.58 21.81
N GLU A 193 8.34 -6.93 22.09
CA GLU A 193 7.69 -8.13 21.54
C GLU A 193 6.72 -7.79 20.42
N HIS A 194 6.34 -8.80 19.62
CA HIS A 194 5.21 -8.72 18.71
C HIS A 194 4.07 -9.60 19.22
N VAL A 195 2.84 -9.28 18.80
CA VAL A 195 1.68 -10.15 19.01
C VAL A 195 1.03 -10.50 17.68
N TYR A 196 0.67 -11.77 17.51
CA TYR A 196 -0.21 -12.20 16.43
C TYR A 196 -1.65 -12.00 16.84
N TYR A 197 -2.38 -11.18 16.09
CA TYR A 197 -3.77 -10.85 16.34
C TYR A 197 -4.66 -11.37 15.20
N SER A 198 -5.15 -12.60 15.35
CA SER A 198 -6.08 -13.25 14.40
C SER A 198 -7.54 -13.09 14.82
N GLY A 199 -7.91 -11.86 15.22
CA GLY A 199 -9.23 -11.55 15.75
C GLY A 199 -10.19 -10.94 14.73
N ARG A 200 -11.50 -11.02 15.01
CA ARG A 200 -12.49 -10.17 14.32
C ARG A 200 -12.34 -8.69 14.66
N LYS A 201 -11.57 -8.36 15.72
CA LYS A 201 -11.48 -6.99 16.22
C LYS A 201 -10.54 -6.08 15.44
N LEU A 202 -9.55 -6.64 14.75
CA LEU A 202 -8.59 -5.90 13.95
C LEU A 202 -8.00 -6.79 12.84
N PHE A 203 -8.12 -6.36 11.59
CA PHE A 203 -7.49 -6.99 10.42
C PHE A 203 -7.33 -5.98 9.29
N LEU A 204 -6.47 -6.27 8.31
CA LEU A 204 -6.43 -5.52 7.06
C LEU A 204 -7.29 -6.21 6.02
N LEU A 205 -8.10 -5.41 5.32
CA LEU A 205 -8.93 -5.85 4.20
C LEU A 205 -8.27 -5.40 2.90
N HIS A 206 -7.79 -6.34 2.08
CA HIS A 206 -7.29 -6.05 0.75
C HIS A 206 -8.45 -6.02 -0.25
N MET A 207 -8.59 -4.91 -0.97
CA MET A 207 -9.66 -4.69 -1.91
C MET A 207 -9.17 -4.86 -3.34
N ARG A 208 -9.21 -6.11 -3.81
CA ARG A 208 -8.88 -6.40 -5.21
C ARG A 208 -10.00 -5.94 -6.12
N ARG A 209 -9.78 -4.85 -6.84
CA ARG A 209 -10.71 -4.32 -7.84
C ARG A 209 -10.42 -4.92 -9.22
N PHE A 210 -11.43 -5.42 -9.91
CA PHE A 210 -11.26 -6.05 -11.22
C PHE A 210 -12.45 -5.79 -12.16
N GLN A 211 -12.20 -5.92 -13.47
CA GLN A 211 -13.27 -5.92 -14.47
C GLN A 211 -13.69 -7.35 -14.77
N ARG A 212 -15.00 -7.60 -14.76
CA ARG A 212 -15.56 -8.96 -14.89
C ARG A 212 -15.08 -9.69 -16.14
N HIS A 213 -14.97 -9.00 -17.28
CA HIS A 213 -14.59 -9.63 -18.54
C HIS A 213 -13.10 -9.95 -18.63
N LEU A 214 -12.27 -9.45 -17.71
CA LEU A 214 -10.83 -9.69 -17.68
C LEU A 214 -10.44 -10.87 -16.77
N VAL A 215 -11.34 -11.25 -15.84
CA VAL A 215 -11.11 -12.32 -14.86
C VAL A 215 -12.21 -13.35 -14.98
N ASN A 216 -11.88 -14.48 -15.62
CA ASN A 216 -12.69 -15.69 -15.62
C ASN A 216 -11.83 -16.80 -14.98
N ASP A 217 -11.96 -16.99 -13.68
CA ASP A 217 -11.22 -17.99 -12.91
C ASP A 217 -12.14 -18.71 -11.92
N ASP A 218 -11.72 -19.90 -11.47
CA ASP A 218 -12.48 -20.75 -10.54
C ASP A 218 -12.41 -20.26 -9.07
N THR A 219 -12.25 -18.94 -8.87
CA THR A 219 -12.12 -18.36 -7.53
C THR A 219 -13.38 -18.63 -6.71
N ARG A 220 -13.21 -19.34 -5.61
CA ARG A 220 -14.27 -19.58 -4.63
C ARG A 220 -14.32 -18.44 -3.62
N PHE A 221 -15.52 -18.18 -3.13
CA PHE A 221 -15.77 -17.11 -2.15
C PHE A 221 -16.18 -17.72 -0.83
N ASN A 222 -15.74 -17.09 0.26
CA ASN A 222 -16.16 -17.46 1.59
C ASN A 222 -17.63 -17.04 1.81
N THR A 223 -18.49 -18.02 2.11
CA THR A 223 -19.92 -17.81 2.35
C THR A 223 -20.29 -17.80 3.84
N THR A 224 -19.35 -18.13 4.73
CA THR A 224 -19.58 -18.31 6.17
C THR A 224 -19.21 -17.07 6.98
N VAL A 225 -18.34 -16.20 6.46
CA VAL A 225 -17.92 -14.97 7.13
C VAL A 225 -18.99 -13.89 6.99
N ASN A 226 -19.46 -13.37 8.13
CA ASN A 226 -20.38 -12.23 8.16
C ASN A 226 -19.68 -10.95 7.66
N THR A 227 -20.09 -10.45 6.50
CA THR A 227 -19.54 -9.24 5.85
C THR A 227 -20.35 -7.97 6.13
N ARG A 228 -21.28 -7.98 7.10
CA ARG A 228 -22.11 -6.82 7.44
C ARG A 228 -21.28 -5.60 7.84
N PHE A 229 -20.09 -5.79 8.39
CA PHE A 229 -19.15 -4.71 8.70
C PHE A 229 -18.77 -3.89 7.44
N LEU A 230 -18.75 -4.51 6.25
CA LEU A 230 -18.48 -3.81 4.98
C LEU A 230 -19.59 -2.80 4.64
N VAL A 231 -20.84 -3.08 5.01
CA VAL A 231 -21.96 -2.15 4.80
C VAL A 231 -21.77 -0.90 5.66
N THR A 232 -21.45 -1.10 6.95
CA THR A 232 -21.21 0.01 7.88
C THR A 232 -19.97 0.81 7.48
N LEU A 233 -18.87 0.13 7.11
CA LEU A 233 -17.65 0.76 6.60
C LEU A 233 -17.92 1.55 5.32
N ASN A 234 -18.69 0.99 4.38
CA ASN A 234 -19.07 1.68 3.14
C ASN A 234 -19.83 2.97 3.42
N ARG A 235 -20.86 2.92 4.27
CA ARG A 235 -21.66 4.11 4.65
C ARG A 235 -20.76 5.17 5.29
N SER A 236 -19.92 4.72 6.23
CA SER A 236 -18.96 5.56 6.92
C SER A 236 -18.03 6.26 5.92
N MET A 237 -17.35 5.52 5.04
CA MET A 237 -16.43 6.06 4.03
C MET A 237 -17.13 7.01 3.06
N MET A 238 -18.29 6.61 2.52
CA MET A 238 -19.08 7.43 1.59
C MET A 238 -19.48 8.77 2.21
N ASN A 239 -19.88 8.79 3.49
CA ASN A 239 -20.24 10.03 4.16
C ASN A 239 -19.06 10.98 4.29
N ASN A 240 -17.86 10.50 4.67
CA ASN A 240 -16.70 11.40 4.79
C ASN A 240 -16.21 11.86 3.43
N PHE A 241 -16.24 10.98 2.43
CA PHE A 241 -15.84 11.33 1.07
C PHE A 241 -16.74 12.44 0.50
N LYS A 242 -18.07 12.29 0.61
CA LYS A 242 -19.03 13.33 0.21
C LYS A 242 -18.82 14.64 0.96
N LYS A 243 -18.63 14.58 2.28
CA LYS A 243 -18.33 15.78 3.08
C LYS A 243 -17.05 16.49 2.62
N ARG A 244 -15.99 15.75 2.29
CA ARG A 244 -14.72 16.34 1.81
C ARG A 244 -14.85 16.96 0.43
N LEU A 245 -15.67 16.37 -0.44
CA LEU A 245 -15.99 16.91 -1.76
C LEU A 245 -16.93 18.11 -1.72
N GLN A 246 -17.68 18.29 -0.63
CA GLN A 246 -18.66 19.36 -0.53
C GLN A 246 -17.97 20.72 -0.73
N TYR A 247 -18.47 21.48 -1.70
CA TYR A 247 -17.94 22.79 -2.11
C TYR A 247 -16.48 22.77 -2.60
N ASP A 248 -15.95 21.62 -3.02
CA ASP A 248 -14.62 21.54 -3.67
C ASP A 248 -14.75 21.45 -5.18
N GLU A 249 -13.95 22.21 -5.91
CA GLU A 249 -13.86 22.14 -7.38
C GLU A 249 -13.51 20.74 -7.88
N PHE A 250 -12.77 19.96 -7.08
CA PHE A 250 -12.41 18.59 -7.42
C PHE A 250 -13.65 17.71 -7.60
N ALA A 251 -14.77 18.03 -6.95
CA ALA A 251 -16.01 17.29 -7.13
C ALA A 251 -16.54 17.31 -8.57
N ALA A 252 -16.26 18.38 -9.32
CA ALA A 252 -16.66 18.57 -10.71
C ALA A 252 -15.56 18.25 -11.72
N HIS A 253 -14.38 17.81 -11.24
CA HIS A 253 -13.26 17.47 -12.11
C HIS A 253 -13.68 16.39 -13.12
N GLN A 254 -13.37 16.61 -14.40
CA GLN A 254 -13.72 15.63 -15.43
C GLN A 254 -12.81 14.42 -15.31
N MET A 255 -13.41 13.26 -15.10
CA MET A 255 -12.70 11.98 -15.02
C MET A 255 -12.22 11.50 -16.39
N SER A 256 -12.68 12.08 -17.51
CA SER A 256 -12.14 11.76 -18.83
C SER A 256 -10.84 12.54 -19.08
N PRO A 257 -9.76 11.90 -19.56
CA PRO A 257 -9.66 10.50 -20.01
C PRO A 257 -9.21 9.50 -18.92
N TRP A 258 -9.05 9.91 -17.65
CA TRP A 258 -8.57 9.03 -16.56
C TRP A 258 -9.39 7.74 -16.41
N ALA A 259 -10.71 7.81 -16.51
CA ALA A 259 -11.58 6.64 -16.40
C ALA A 259 -11.32 5.61 -17.52
N THR A 260 -11.06 6.09 -18.74
CA THR A 260 -10.72 5.25 -19.89
C THR A 260 -9.33 4.66 -19.75
N GLU A 261 -8.35 5.47 -19.36
CA GLU A 261 -6.96 5.00 -19.15
C GLU A 261 -6.86 4.02 -17.99
N ALA A 262 -7.61 4.23 -16.90
CA ALA A 262 -7.65 3.31 -15.77
C ALA A 262 -8.12 1.91 -16.19
N THR A 263 -9.04 1.82 -17.15
CA THR A 263 -9.49 0.53 -17.72
C THR A 263 -8.36 -0.17 -18.46
N GLU A 264 -7.62 0.54 -19.30
CA GLU A 264 -6.49 -0.01 -20.04
C GLU A 264 -5.34 -0.42 -19.10
N ILE A 265 -5.00 0.42 -18.12
CA ILE A 265 -4.01 0.14 -17.08
C ILE A 265 -4.40 -1.13 -16.31
N LEU A 266 -5.66 -1.24 -15.87
CA LEU A 266 -6.12 -2.43 -15.15
C LEU A 266 -6.06 -3.68 -16.02
N ARG A 267 -6.43 -3.58 -17.30
CA ARG A 267 -6.28 -4.69 -18.25
C ARG A 267 -4.84 -5.15 -18.37
N ASN A 268 -3.92 -4.21 -18.60
CA ASN A 268 -2.51 -4.53 -18.74
C ASN A 268 -1.94 -5.10 -17.44
N LEU A 269 -2.37 -4.60 -16.27
CA LEU A 269 -2.02 -5.15 -14.96
C LEU A 269 -2.58 -6.56 -14.73
N GLU A 270 -3.82 -6.87 -15.12
CA GLU A 270 -4.38 -8.23 -15.01
C GLU A 270 -3.64 -9.21 -15.93
N GLN A 271 -3.34 -8.79 -17.17
CA GLN A 271 -2.60 -9.61 -18.12
C GLN A 271 -1.18 -9.90 -17.62
N CYS A 272 -0.47 -8.85 -17.20
CA CYS A 272 0.87 -8.94 -16.64
C CYS A 272 0.91 -9.85 -15.40
N ARG A 273 -0.13 -9.84 -14.56
CA ARG A 273 -0.24 -10.76 -13.42
C ARG A 273 -0.50 -12.22 -13.83
N LYS A 274 -1.32 -12.47 -14.86
CA LYS A 274 -1.51 -13.83 -15.38
C LYS A 274 -0.19 -14.40 -15.90
N GLU A 275 0.60 -13.59 -16.60
CA GLU A 275 1.90 -13.96 -17.15
C GLU A 275 3.01 -14.08 -16.09
N ALA A 276 3.01 -13.20 -15.08
CA ALA A 276 3.96 -13.24 -13.96
C ALA A 276 3.69 -14.39 -12.97
N PHE A 277 2.45 -14.89 -12.87
CA PHE A 277 2.06 -15.82 -11.82
C PHE A 277 1.38 -17.11 -12.31
N GLY A 278 1.23 -17.28 -13.63
CA GLY A 278 0.68 -18.48 -14.26
C GLY A 278 1.71 -19.15 -15.18
N VAL A 279 2.12 -20.35 -14.78
CA VAL A 279 2.76 -21.43 -15.56
C VAL A 279 3.93 -21.02 -16.47
N LEU A 280 5.16 -21.22 -15.95
CA LEU A 280 6.47 -21.09 -16.60
C LEU A 280 6.94 -19.65 -16.94
N LEU A 281 8.10 -19.30 -16.39
CA LEU A 281 8.80 -18.06 -16.69
C LEU A 281 9.52 -18.18 -18.04
N THR A 282 9.04 -17.44 -19.04
CA THR A 282 9.76 -17.17 -20.28
C THR A 282 10.55 -15.87 -20.14
N ASP A 283 11.56 -15.66 -21.00
CA ASP A 283 12.31 -14.39 -21.02
C ASP A 283 11.40 -13.18 -21.34
N GLU A 284 10.29 -13.41 -22.03
CA GLU A 284 9.27 -12.40 -22.35
C GLU A 284 8.41 -12.00 -21.14
N ASN A 285 8.10 -12.94 -20.24
CA ASN A 285 7.24 -12.71 -19.06
C ASN A 285 8.01 -12.24 -17.81
N ARG A 286 9.35 -12.17 -17.87
CA ARG A 286 10.22 -11.74 -16.76
C ARG A 286 9.98 -10.28 -16.36
N MET A 287 9.62 -9.39 -17.29
CA MET A 287 9.40 -7.97 -16.99
C MET A 287 8.28 -7.75 -15.95
N CYS A 288 7.24 -8.58 -15.99
CA CYS A 288 6.05 -8.46 -15.14
C CYS A 288 6.25 -8.88 -13.68
N GLN A 289 7.34 -9.59 -13.37
CA GLN A 289 7.66 -10.02 -12.00
C GLN A 289 8.50 -9.01 -11.21
N GLN A 290 9.16 -8.03 -11.85
CA GLN A 290 10.43 -7.55 -11.30
C GLN A 290 10.51 -6.06 -10.92
N SER A 291 9.67 -5.18 -11.46
CA SER A 291 9.54 -3.82 -10.91
C SER A 291 8.37 -3.03 -11.50
N SER A 292 7.90 -2.03 -10.76
CA SER A 292 7.08 -0.95 -11.32
C SER A 292 7.72 -0.31 -12.55
N GLY A 293 9.06 -0.22 -12.61
CA GLY A 293 9.81 0.32 -13.75
C GLY A 293 9.76 -0.54 -15.01
N GLY A 294 9.72 -1.87 -14.89
CA GLY A 294 9.50 -2.79 -16.02
C GLY A 294 8.05 -2.80 -16.52
N CYS A 295 7.09 -2.64 -15.61
CA CYS A 295 5.68 -2.50 -15.97
C CYS A 295 5.35 -1.10 -16.51
N GLU A 296 6.07 -0.05 -16.11
CA GLU A 296 5.73 1.34 -16.43
C GLU A 296 5.56 1.58 -17.94
N PRO A 297 6.46 1.14 -18.84
CA PRO A 297 6.24 1.20 -20.29
C PRO A 297 4.95 0.51 -20.76
N MET A 298 4.55 -0.59 -20.12
CA MET A 298 3.31 -1.32 -20.42
C MET A 298 2.07 -0.65 -19.82
N LEU A 299 2.23 0.16 -18.78
CA LEU A 299 1.17 0.94 -18.14
C LEU A 299 1.05 2.36 -18.72
N MET A 300 1.99 2.79 -19.56
CA MET A 300 1.95 4.09 -20.23
C MET A 300 0.88 4.09 -21.31
N THR A 301 -0.28 4.66 -21.00
CA THR A 301 -1.30 4.96 -21.99
C THR A 301 -1.43 6.47 -22.11
N ARG A 302 -0.91 7.02 -23.22
CA ARG A 302 -1.12 8.41 -23.71
C ARG A 302 -0.69 9.57 -22.78
N SER A 303 -0.35 9.30 -21.52
CA SER A 303 -0.02 10.29 -20.50
C SER A 303 1.47 10.32 -20.23
N LYS A 304 2.06 11.52 -20.24
CA LYS A 304 3.47 11.70 -19.88
C LYS A 304 3.64 11.57 -18.38
N PHE A 305 4.52 10.66 -17.98
CA PHE A 305 5.03 10.48 -16.63
C PHE A 305 6.01 11.61 -16.27
N ILE A 306 5.70 12.41 -15.23
CA ILE A 306 6.58 13.48 -14.73
C ILE A 306 7.33 12.94 -13.51
N ARG A 307 8.60 12.63 -13.70
CA ARG A 307 9.42 12.11 -12.61
C ARG A 307 9.63 13.15 -11.53
N ALA A 308 9.67 12.67 -10.30
CA ALA A 308 10.23 13.40 -9.17
C ALA A 308 11.64 13.92 -9.53
N PRO A 309 11.96 15.19 -9.26
CA PRO A 309 13.35 15.68 -9.32
C PRO A 309 14.26 14.81 -8.47
N ILE A 310 15.52 14.64 -8.88
CA ILE A 310 16.52 13.85 -8.15
C ILE A 310 16.60 14.35 -6.70
N SER A 311 16.16 13.52 -5.76
CA SER A 311 16.16 13.78 -4.33
C SER A 311 17.36 13.13 -3.62
N TRP A 312 18.07 12.23 -4.31
CA TRP A 312 19.30 11.62 -3.81
C TRP A 312 20.46 12.60 -3.91
N VAL A 313 20.83 13.19 -2.78
CA VAL A 313 22.06 13.96 -2.62
C VAL A 313 23.03 13.04 -1.90
N ASP A 314 24.25 12.91 -2.40
CA ASP A 314 25.33 12.16 -1.75
C ASP A 314 25.22 10.61 -1.81
N LEU A 315 25.08 10.06 -3.02
CA LEU A 315 25.44 8.65 -3.30
C LEU A 315 26.98 8.45 -3.35
N ALA A 316 27.75 9.33 -2.72
CA ALA A 316 29.21 9.31 -2.69
C ALA A 316 29.72 8.22 -1.76
N HIS A 317 29.47 6.96 -2.12
CA HIS A 317 30.44 5.88 -2.10
C HIS A 317 29.77 4.66 -2.74
N THR A 318 30.30 4.29 -3.90
CA THR A 318 29.96 3.12 -4.72
C THR A 318 30.27 1.76 -4.06
N ALA A 319 30.24 1.69 -2.73
CA ALA A 319 30.35 0.45 -1.97
C ALA A 319 29.50 0.59 -0.70
N ASN A 320 28.66 -0.41 -0.41
CA ASN A 320 27.97 -0.63 0.87
C ASN A 320 26.47 -0.30 0.97
N PHE A 321 25.71 -0.15 -0.13
CA PHE A 321 24.24 -0.25 -0.01
C PHE A 321 23.80 -1.69 0.37
N ASN A 322 24.66 -2.70 0.16
CA ASN A 322 24.38 -4.12 0.43
C ASN A 322 25.17 -4.74 1.60
N ASN A 323 25.99 -3.99 2.34
CA ASN A 323 26.77 -4.58 3.45
C ASN A 323 26.03 -4.53 4.79
N TYR A 324 24.89 -5.22 4.84
CA TYR A 324 24.32 -5.75 6.08
C TYR A 324 24.24 -7.29 6.00
N THR A 325 25.39 -7.96 5.89
CA THR A 325 25.52 -9.37 6.28
C THR A 325 26.88 -9.64 6.92
N VAL A 326 26.84 -10.53 7.91
CA VAL A 326 27.81 -10.86 8.96
C VAL A 326 29.15 -11.41 8.44
N SER A 327 30.26 -11.03 9.09
CA SER A 327 31.29 -12.00 9.52
C SER A 327 32.15 -11.41 10.64
N ARG A 328 31.83 -11.81 11.88
CA ARG A 328 32.85 -11.97 12.92
C ARG A 328 33.70 -13.16 12.52
N LYS A 329 35.00 -12.98 12.33
CA LYS A 329 36.01 -13.96 12.76
C LYS A 329 37.21 -13.23 13.33
N HIS A 330 37.77 -13.90 14.33
CA HIS A 330 38.73 -13.48 15.35
C HIS A 330 39.92 -12.68 14.87
#